data_AF-A0AA41RQW7-F1
#
_entry.id   AF-A0AA41RQW7-F1
#
_cell.length_a   1.000
_cell.length_b   1.000
_cell.length_c   1.000
_cell.angle_alpha   90.00
_cell.angle_beta   90.00
_cell.angle_gamma   90.00
#
_symmetry.space_group_name_H-M   'P 1'
#
loop_
_entity.id
_entity.type
_entity.pdbx_description
1 polymer ?
#
loop_
_entity_poly.entity_id
_entity_poly.type
_entity_poly.pdbx_seq_one_letter_code
_entity_poly.pdbx_strand_id
1 'polypeptide(L)'
;MQEWKILKMGLPDSIYVRVYDNNVARAVIMGGAGTPYQDGLFFFDIILPPDYPSKPPAVHCYYNSARSYLRGAGLDTHRIETRWSHYNWEKLLVGKWNPNASTLLDILVSIQLVFQTENPYFSNHGMNTNDAHIQEAIKNGYMLDEFFDCNERLFKANCVTMLATLTNPPKGFEAFVAQHFCDRAETVLTTCNPYKIKCGEYPRYETKMCKEYRESMANVYSLLLEAFKKNGSSLDGFVGVINLVDDDSGYAKRSTSCDEDTVLVLLLFGVIFICGLCGAIVGIVQAINGTLR
;
A
#
# COMPACT_ATOMS: atom_id res chain seq x y z
N MET A 1 -4.15 5.28 36.92
CA MET A 1 -5.34 4.95 36.10
C MET A 1 -5.37 3.45 35.82
N GLN A 2 -6.53 2.82 35.71
CA GLN A 2 -6.68 1.38 35.42
C GLN A 2 -6.11 1.00 34.04
N GLU A 3 -6.34 1.85 33.04
CA GLU A 3 -5.81 1.66 31.67
C GLU A 3 -4.30 1.46 31.62
N TRP A 4 -3.53 2.27 32.35
CA TRP A 4 -2.07 2.15 32.36
C TRP A 4 -1.58 0.81 32.92
N LYS A 5 -2.33 0.20 33.84
CA LYS A 5 -2.01 -1.15 34.34
C LYS A 5 -2.31 -2.21 33.29
N ILE A 6 -3.44 -2.10 32.59
CA ILE A 6 -3.84 -3.01 31.51
C ILE A 6 -2.79 -2.97 30.40
N LEU A 7 -2.42 -1.78 29.92
CA LEU A 7 -1.40 -1.62 28.88
C LEU A 7 -0.05 -2.21 29.32
N LYS A 8 0.38 -1.95 30.55
CA LYS A 8 1.66 -2.49 31.04
C LYS A 8 1.71 -4.03 31.06
N MET A 9 0.56 -4.69 31.17
CA MET A 9 0.48 -6.15 31.26
C MET A 9 0.14 -6.83 29.93
N GLY A 10 -0.57 -6.15 29.03
CA GLY A 10 -1.21 -6.80 27.87
C GLY A 10 -0.78 -6.27 26.51
N LEU A 11 0.14 -5.30 26.43
CA LEU A 11 0.60 -4.78 25.14
C LEU A 11 1.35 -5.85 24.34
N PRO A 12 1.00 -6.09 23.07
CA PRO A 12 1.82 -6.87 22.15
C PRO A 12 3.19 -6.21 21.92
N ASP A 13 4.21 -7.02 21.60
CA ASP A 13 5.58 -6.54 21.35
C ASP A 13 5.70 -5.53 20.20
N SER A 14 4.70 -5.48 19.32
CA SER A 14 4.66 -4.54 18.20
C SER A 14 4.00 -3.19 18.53
N ILE A 15 3.62 -2.96 19.79
CA ILE A 15 2.96 -1.72 20.24
C ILE A 15 3.72 -1.14 21.44
N TYR A 16 4.14 0.12 21.32
CA TYR A 16 4.76 0.86 22.42
C TYR A 16 3.91 2.07 22.75
N VAL A 17 3.72 2.34 24.05
CA VAL A 17 2.93 3.48 24.52
C VAL A 17 3.76 4.33 25.47
N ARG A 18 3.76 5.64 25.22
CA ARG A 18 4.32 6.64 26.09
C ARG A 18 3.21 7.52 26.66
N VAL A 19 3.11 7.58 27.98
CA VAL A 19 2.18 8.46 28.69
C VAL A 19 2.87 9.78 29.00
N TYR A 20 2.27 10.91 28.62
CA TYR A 20 2.79 12.26 28.88
C TYR A 20 2.13 12.90 30.09
N ASP A 21 0.83 12.66 30.24
CA ASP A 21 0.03 13.13 31.35
C ASP A 21 -1.02 12.06 31.68
N ASN A 22 -1.75 12.23 32.78
CA ASN A 22 -2.75 11.29 33.25
C ASN A 22 -3.79 10.92 32.19
N ASN A 23 -4.09 11.81 31.25
CA ASN A 23 -5.09 11.61 30.19
C ASN A 23 -4.52 11.73 28.76
N VAL A 24 -3.20 11.90 28.60
CA VAL A 24 -2.56 12.06 27.28
C VAL A 24 -1.46 11.02 27.11
N ALA A 25 -1.59 10.22 26.04
CA ALA A 25 -0.61 9.23 25.65
C ALA A 25 -0.35 9.27 24.14
N ARG A 26 0.77 8.71 23.72
CA ARG A 26 1.05 8.40 22.32
C ARG A 26 1.42 6.94 22.21
N ALA A 27 0.77 6.25 21.29
CA ALA A 27 1.16 4.90 20.89
C ALA A 27 1.95 4.94 19.59
N VAL A 28 2.85 3.98 19.42
CA VAL A 28 3.44 3.61 18.13
C VAL A 28 3.14 2.14 17.89
N ILE A 29 2.67 1.83 16.68
CA ILE A 29 2.39 0.48 16.22
C ILE A 29 3.36 0.20 15.08
N MET A 30 4.08 -0.92 15.19
CA MET A 30 4.98 -1.38 14.13
C MET A 30 4.20 -2.22 13.11
N GLY A 31 4.44 -2.00 11.82
CA GLY A 31 3.83 -2.80 10.77
C GLY A 31 4.37 -4.22 10.71
N GLY A 32 3.47 -5.18 10.46
CA GLY A 32 3.78 -6.61 10.48
C GLY A 32 4.64 -7.06 9.30
N ALA A 33 5.46 -8.08 9.51
CA ALA A 33 6.22 -8.74 8.44
C ALA A 33 5.29 -9.33 7.38
N GLY A 34 5.71 -9.28 6.11
CA GLY A 34 4.92 -9.77 4.97
C GLY A 34 3.79 -8.83 4.53
N THR A 35 3.64 -7.66 5.17
CA THR A 35 2.62 -6.66 4.81
C THR A 35 3.27 -5.47 4.11
N PRO A 36 2.51 -4.66 3.34
CA PRO A 36 3.03 -3.40 2.79
C PRO A 36 3.40 -2.37 3.89
N TYR A 37 3.03 -2.62 5.15
CA TYR A 37 3.33 -1.79 6.31
C TYR A 37 4.62 -2.19 7.02
N GLN A 38 5.22 -3.32 6.64
CA GLN A 38 6.35 -3.93 7.33
C GLN A 38 7.41 -2.90 7.72
N ASP A 39 7.89 -3.01 8.96
CA ASP A 39 8.94 -2.17 9.56
C ASP A 39 8.60 -0.68 9.69
N GLY A 40 7.42 -0.25 9.23
CA GLY A 40 6.89 1.09 9.39
C GLY A 40 6.52 1.37 10.83
N LEU A 41 6.67 2.64 11.24
CA LEU A 41 6.26 3.13 12.56
C LEU A 41 5.05 4.05 12.41
N PHE A 42 3.90 3.63 12.96
CA PHE A 42 2.64 4.36 12.87
C PHE A 42 2.26 4.92 14.23
N PHE A 43 2.23 6.25 14.35
CA PHE A 43 2.03 6.94 15.63
C PHE A 43 0.59 7.41 15.79
N PHE A 44 0.08 7.29 17.01
CA PHE A 44 -1.29 7.66 17.39
C PHE A 44 -1.29 8.48 18.67
N ASP A 45 -1.80 9.70 18.60
CA ASP A 45 -2.08 10.54 19.76
C ASP A 45 -3.39 10.14 20.39
N ILE A 46 -3.39 9.92 21.70
CA ILE A 46 -4.52 9.40 22.46
C ILE A 46 -4.84 10.38 23.57
N ILE A 47 -6.08 10.86 23.58
CA ILE A 47 -6.60 11.79 24.58
C ILE A 47 -7.81 11.13 25.24
N LEU A 48 -7.69 10.87 26.54
CA LEU A 48 -8.80 10.40 27.36
C LEU A 48 -9.65 11.62 27.76
N PRO A 49 -10.94 11.69 27.39
CA PRO A 49 -11.78 12.81 27.78
C PRO A 49 -12.04 12.81 29.30
N PRO A 50 -12.45 13.93 29.91
CA PRO A 50 -12.72 14.01 31.35
C PRO A 50 -13.79 13.02 31.85
N ASP A 51 -14.71 12.62 30.97
CA ASP A 51 -15.78 11.66 31.23
C ASP A 51 -15.43 10.23 30.75
N TYR A 52 -14.14 9.93 30.53
CA TYR A 52 -13.69 8.57 30.27
C TYR A 52 -13.92 7.67 31.50
N PRO A 53 -14.44 6.43 31.36
CA PRO A 53 -14.72 5.70 30.11
C PRO A 53 -16.15 5.86 29.56
N SER A 54 -16.99 6.74 30.11
CA SER A 54 -18.34 6.97 29.58
C SER A 54 -18.33 7.45 28.13
N LYS A 55 -17.27 8.17 27.72
CA LYS A 55 -16.96 8.43 26.30
C LYS A 55 -15.67 7.72 25.86
N PRO A 56 -15.58 7.30 24.58
CA PRO A 56 -14.37 6.71 24.04
C PRO A 56 -13.20 7.72 24.04
N PRO A 57 -11.95 7.22 24.00
CA PRO A 57 -10.80 8.09 23.83
C PRO A 57 -10.80 8.71 22.43
N ALA A 58 -10.33 9.95 22.33
CA ALA A 58 -10.01 10.54 21.04
C ALA A 58 -8.64 10.03 20.60
N VAL A 59 -8.58 9.41 19.44
CA VAL A 59 -7.35 8.85 18.88
C VAL A 59 -7.12 9.51 17.54
N HIS A 60 -5.91 10.03 17.32
CA HIS A 60 -5.53 10.74 16.11
C HIS A 60 -4.25 10.14 15.54
N CYS A 61 -4.29 9.76 14.26
CA CYS A 61 -3.06 9.37 13.56
C CYS A 61 -2.14 10.58 13.44
N TYR A 62 -0.92 10.46 13.94
CA TYR A 62 0.09 11.51 13.85
C TYR A 62 0.68 11.53 12.44
N TYR A 63 0.39 12.60 11.70
CA TYR A 63 1.00 12.82 10.39
C TYR A 63 2.24 13.68 10.54
N ASN A 64 3.38 13.15 10.10
CA ASN A 64 4.60 13.92 10.09
C ASN A 64 4.51 15.05 9.05
N SER A 65 4.73 16.29 9.49
CA SER A 65 4.73 17.49 8.65
C SER A 65 6.02 17.66 7.83
N ALA A 66 6.92 16.67 7.78
CA ALA A 66 8.16 16.69 6.98
C ALA A 66 7.94 16.77 5.44
N ARG A 67 6.70 17.08 5.00
CA ARG A 67 6.31 17.29 3.61
C ARG A 67 7.17 18.32 2.88
N SER A 68 7.66 19.35 3.56
CA SER A 68 8.53 20.39 2.98
C SER A 68 9.93 19.87 2.69
N TYR A 69 10.55 19.16 3.63
CA TYR A 69 11.86 18.52 3.44
C TYR A 69 11.82 17.48 2.31
N LEU A 70 10.82 16.59 2.34
CA LEU A 70 10.66 15.56 1.32
C LEU A 70 10.38 16.14 -0.07
N ARG A 71 9.64 17.24 -0.16
CA ARG A 71 9.46 17.99 -1.42
C ARG A 71 10.78 18.56 -1.94
N GLY A 72 11.60 19.12 -1.06
CA GLY A 72 12.95 19.61 -1.40
C GLY A 72 13.88 18.50 -1.91
N ALA A 73 13.65 17.25 -1.45
CA ALA A 73 14.35 16.04 -1.92
C ALA A 73 13.74 15.42 -3.20
N GLY A 74 12.82 16.12 -3.87
CA GLY A 74 12.23 15.67 -5.13
C GLY A 74 11.15 14.59 -5.00
N LEU A 75 10.63 14.34 -3.79
CA LEU A 75 9.50 13.44 -3.59
C LEU A 75 8.16 14.19 -3.72
N ASP A 76 7.26 13.67 -4.55
CA ASP A 76 5.89 14.18 -4.62
C ASP A 76 5.11 13.75 -3.37
N THR A 77 5.04 14.66 -2.39
CA THR A 77 4.33 14.45 -1.13
C THR A 77 2.82 14.69 -1.21
N HIS A 78 2.29 15.24 -2.33
CA HIS A 78 0.84 15.40 -2.50
C HIS A 78 0.12 14.09 -2.80
N ARG A 79 0.85 13.11 -3.35
CA ARG A 79 0.35 11.77 -3.70
C ARG A 79 0.68 10.70 -2.66
N ILE A 80 1.18 11.05 -1.48
CA ILE A 80 1.20 10.10 -0.36
C ILE A 80 -0.24 9.95 0.10
N GLU A 81 -1.01 9.17 -0.67
CA GLU A 81 -2.31 8.69 -0.29
C GLU A 81 -2.10 7.79 0.93
N THR A 82 -2.22 8.36 2.12
CA THR A 82 -2.25 7.59 3.36
C THR A 82 -3.58 6.84 3.42
N ARG A 83 -3.94 5.97 2.46
CA ARG A 83 -5.26 5.30 2.44
C ARG A 83 -5.53 4.46 3.67
N TRP A 84 -4.50 4.07 4.43
CA TRP A 84 -4.65 3.54 5.78
C TRP A 84 -5.39 4.47 6.75
N SER A 85 -5.42 5.78 6.50
CA SER A 85 -6.24 6.77 7.23
C SER A 85 -7.71 6.77 6.85
N HIS A 86 -8.06 6.24 5.67
CA HIS A 86 -9.44 6.07 5.23
C HIS A 86 -10.05 4.79 5.79
N TYR A 87 -9.26 3.95 6.46
CA TYR A 87 -9.81 2.89 7.28
C TYR A 87 -10.69 3.56 8.34
N ASN A 88 -11.95 3.19 8.38
CA ASN A 88 -12.95 3.68 9.34
C ASN A 88 -12.62 3.18 10.76
N TRP A 89 -11.35 2.97 11.16
CA TRP A 89 -10.97 2.54 12.50
C TRP A 89 -11.54 3.51 13.55
N GLU A 90 -11.53 4.82 13.29
CA GLU A 90 -12.21 5.80 14.15
C GLU A 90 -13.72 5.50 14.27
N LYS A 91 -14.41 5.26 13.16
CA LYS A 91 -15.86 4.97 13.18
C LYS A 91 -16.20 3.58 13.75
N LEU A 92 -15.35 2.59 13.52
CA LEU A 92 -15.52 1.21 13.96
C LEU A 92 -15.24 1.05 15.46
N LEU A 93 -14.26 1.78 15.98
CA LEU A 93 -13.88 1.76 17.40
C LEU A 93 -14.79 2.63 18.25
N VAL A 94 -15.15 3.83 17.77
CA VAL A 94 -16.08 4.73 18.48
C VAL A 94 -17.50 4.18 18.45
N GLY A 95 -17.96 3.63 17.32
CA GLY A 95 -19.33 3.12 17.18
C GLY A 95 -19.63 1.86 18.00
N LYS A 96 -18.60 1.16 18.48
CA LYS A 96 -18.72 -0.06 19.28
C LYS A 96 -18.23 0.10 20.73
N TRP A 97 -17.92 1.33 21.14
CA TRP A 97 -17.39 1.60 22.49
C TRP A 97 -18.41 1.22 23.57
N ASN A 98 -18.00 0.34 24.48
CA ASN A 98 -18.77 -0.01 25.67
C ASN A 98 -18.03 0.49 26.91
N PRO A 99 -18.52 1.52 27.62
CA PRO A 99 -17.89 2.06 28.83
C PRO A 99 -17.57 1.05 29.93
N ASN A 100 -18.27 -0.09 29.95
CA ASN A 100 -18.14 -1.11 30.99
C ASN A 100 -17.20 -2.27 30.59
N ALA A 101 -16.77 -2.34 29.33
CA ALA A 101 -16.04 -3.51 28.81
C ALA A 101 -14.87 -3.15 27.89
N SER A 102 -14.96 -2.07 27.13
CA SER A 102 -13.92 -1.66 26.20
C SER A 102 -12.77 -0.99 26.94
N THR A 103 -11.56 -1.28 26.48
CA THR A 103 -10.31 -0.74 27.03
C THR A 103 -9.51 -0.02 25.94
N LEU A 104 -8.49 0.75 26.34
CA LEU A 104 -7.56 1.32 25.36
C LEU A 104 -6.72 0.22 24.68
N LEU A 105 -6.47 -0.90 25.35
CA LEU A 105 -5.79 -2.05 24.75
C LEU A 105 -6.58 -2.62 23.57
N ASP A 106 -7.89 -2.77 23.70
CA ASP A 106 -8.77 -3.27 22.62
C ASP A 106 -8.69 -2.37 21.39
N ILE A 107 -8.63 -1.05 21.60
CA ILE A 107 -8.47 -0.06 20.54
C ILE A 107 -7.13 -0.24 19.84
N LEU A 108 -6.03 -0.32 20.60
CA LEU A 108 -4.68 -0.44 20.02
C LEU A 108 -4.49 -1.74 19.26
N VAL A 109 -4.97 -2.86 19.79
CA VAL A 109 -4.93 -4.16 19.11
C VAL A 109 -5.81 -4.14 17.84
N SER A 110 -6.97 -3.50 17.89
CA SER A 110 -7.81 -3.36 16.70
C SER A 110 -7.16 -2.52 15.59
N ILE A 111 -6.44 -1.46 15.95
CA ILE A 111 -5.66 -0.66 14.98
C ILE A 111 -4.48 -1.47 14.45
N GLN A 112 -3.80 -2.26 15.29
CA GLN A 112 -2.70 -3.13 14.90
C GLN A 112 -3.08 -4.11 13.79
N LEU A 113 -4.31 -4.66 13.80
CA LEU A 113 -4.80 -5.56 12.75
C LEU A 113 -4.75 -4.92 11.35
N VAL A 114 -4.94 -3.60 11.24
CA VAL A 114 -4.81 -2.89 9.96
C VAL A 114 -3.38 -2.99 9.43
N PHE A 115 -2.40 -2.78 10.30
CA PHE A 115 -0.97 -2.84 9.96
C PHE A 115 -0.39 -4.25 9.91
N GLN A 116 -1.21 -5.26 10.24
CA GLN A 116 -0.90 -6.69 10.07
C GLN A 116 -1.64 -7.30 8.87
N THR A 117 -2.41 -6.51 8.13
CA THR A 117 -3.13 -7.01 6.95
C THR A 117 -2.16 -7.13 5.77
N GLU A 118 -1.88 -8.36 5.33
CA GLU A 118 -1.03 -8.64 4.16
C GLU A 118 -1.61 -8.04 2.87
N ASN A 119 -2.93 -8.12 2.73
CA ASN A 119 -3.65 -7.74 1.52
C ASN A 119 -4.70 -6.66 1.79
N PRO A 120 -4.28 -5.41 2.03
CA PRO A 120 -5.17 -4.31 2.36
C PRO A 120 -6.13 -3.93 1.24
N TYR A 121 -5.88 -4.33 -0.01
CA TYR A 121 -6.81 -4.08 -1.12
C TYR A 121 -8.24 -4.54 -0.79
N PHE A 122 -8.44 -5.79 -0.38
CA PHE A 122 -9.78 -6.32 -0.11
C PHE A 122 -10.45 -5.58 1.06
N SER A 123 -9.68 -5.38 2.13
CA SER A 123 -10.11 -4.69 3.33
C SER A 123 -10.53 -3.23 3.04
N ASN A 124 -9.74 -2.52 2.23
CA ASN A 124 -10.00 -1.14 1.81
C ASN A 124 -11.26 -1.00 0.93
N HIS A 125 -11.64 -2.05 0.21
CA HIS A 125 -12.84 -2.10 -0.63
C HIS A 125 -14.03 -2.79 0.06
N GLY A 126 -13.91 -3.16 1.34
CA GLY A 126 -14.98 -3.84 2.09
C GLY A 126 -15.29 -5.25 1.56
N MET A 127 -14.36 -5.85 0.83
CA MET A 127 -14.52 -7.18 0.25
C MET A 127 -14.21 -8.26 1.28
N ASN A 128 -15.08 -9.25 1.37
CA ASN A 128 -14.85 -10.43 2.21
C ASN A 128 -14.06 -11.47 1.41
N THR A 129 -12.83 -11.75 1.82
CA THR A 129 -12.00 -12.78 1.18
C THR A 129 -12.58 -14.18 1.35
N ASN A 130 -13.53 -14.42 2.26
CA ASN A 130 -14.24 -15.70 2.36
C ASN A 130 -15.40 -15.84 1.37
N ASP A 131 -15.72 -14.81 0.59
CA ASP A 131 -16.74 -14.87 -0.45
C ASP A 131 -16.26 -15.76 -1.61
N ALA A 132 -17.10 -16.71 -2.03
CA ALA A 132 -16.77 -17.67 -3.08
C ALA A 132 -16.45 -17.01 -4.43
N HIS A 133 -17.11 -15.90 -4.76
CA HIS A 133 -16.84 -15.15 -5.99
C HIS A 133 -15.49 -14.45 -5.95
N ILE A 134 -15.11 -13.90 -4.78
CA ILE A 134 -13.80 -13.27 -4.59
C ILE A 134 -12.68 -14.32 -4.65
N GLN A 135 -12.88 -15.48 -4.00
CA GLN A 135 -11.93 -16.59 -4.07
C GLN A 135 -11.72 -17.08 -5.50
N GLU A 136 -12.79 -17.24 -6.27
CA GLU A 136 -12.70 -17.66 -7.68
C GLU A 136 -12.05 -16.58 -8.56
N ALA A 137 -12.33 -15.29 -8.31
CA ALA A 137 -11.67 -14.18 -9.01
C ALA A 137 -10.16 -14.13 -8.74
N ILE A 138 -9.74 -14.33 -7.48
CA ILE A 138 -8.33 -14.42 -7.09
C ILE A 138 -7.67 -15.61 -7.77
N LYS A 139 -8.30 -16.79 -7.71
CA LYS A 139 -7.79 -18.03 -8.31
C LYS A 139 -7.61 -17.91 -9.82
N ASN A 140 -8.52 -17.21 -10.49
CA ASN A 140 -8.47 -16.95 -11.93
C ASN A 140 -7.63 -15.72 -12.31
N GLY A 141 -7.10 -14.98 -11.33
CA GLY A 141 -6.18 -13.86 -11.54
C GLY A 141 -6.83 -12.51 -11.85
N TYR A 142 -8.17 -12.38 -11.82
CA TYR A 142 -8.91 -11.18 -12.24
C TYR A 142 -8.71 -9.92 -11.38
N MET A 143 -7.95 -10.01 -10.28
CA MET A 143 -7.72 -8.91 -9.34
C MET A 143 -6.25 -8.76 -8.92
N LEU A 144 -5.34 -9.51 -9.58
CA LEU A 144 -3.94 -9.54 -9.20
C LEU A 144 -3.28 -8.17 -9.38
N ASP A 145 -3.48 -7.53 -10.53
CA ASP A 145 -2.85 -6.24 -10.85
C ASP A 145 -3.29 -5.15 -9.85
N GLU A 146 -4.59 -5.04 -9.56
CA GLU A 146 -5.11 -4.03 -8.63
C GLU A 146 -4.62 -4.25 -7.18
N PHE A 147 -4.51 -5.52 -6.79
CA PHE A 147 -3.96 -5.92 -5.50
C PHE A 147 -2.47 -5.54 -5.40
N PHE A 148 -1.66 -5.90 -6.39
CA PHE A 148 -0.23 -5.58 -6.43
C PHE A 148 -0.01 -4.07 -6.46
N ASP A 149 -0.72 -3.34 -7.33
CA ASP A 149 -0.67 -1.88 -7.39
C ASP A 149 -1.02 -1.23 -6.05
N CYS A 150 -1.97 -1.82 -5.31
CA CYS A 150 -2.33 -1.33 -3.97
C CYS A 150 -1.18 -1.54 -2.98
N ASN A 151 -0.63 -2.75 -2.91
CA ASN A 151 0.47 -3.08 -2.00
C ASN A 151 1.74 -2.27 -2.31
N GLU A 152 2.07 -2.13 -3.59
CA GLU A 152 3.17 -1.32 -4.08
C GLU A 152 3.04 0.15 -3.63
N ARG A 153 1.88 0.76 -3.90
CA ARG A 153 1.60 2.14 -3.47
C ARG A 153 1.69 2.32 -1.97
N LEU A 154 1.15 1.38 -1.19
CA LEU A 154 1.18 1.45 0.28
C LEU A 154 2.60 1.26 0.81
N PHE A 155 3.37 0.30 0.26
CA PHE A 155 4.76 0.09 0.67
C PHE A 155 5.64 1.31 0.34
N LYS A 156 5.45 1.92 -0.83
CA LYS A 156 6.12 3.18 -1.16
C LYS A 156 5.75 4.30 -0.18
N ALA A 157 4.46 4.48 0.11
CA ALA A 157 4.01 5.46 1.09
C ALA A 157 4.62 5.17 2.49
N ASN A 158 4.82 3.91 2.83
CA ASN A 158 5.38 3.48 4.10
C ASN A 158 6.87 3.88 4.17
N CYS A 159 7.63 3.57 3.12
CA CYS A 159 9.02 4.02 2.96
C CYS A 159 9.18 5.54 3.07
N VAL A 160 8.28 6.31 2.43
CA VAL A 160 8.30 7.77 2.55
C VAL A 160 7.93 8.24 3.97
N THR A 161 7.05 7.52 4.66
CA THR A 161 6.71 7.78 6.07
C THR A 161 7.89 7.47 6.99
N MET A 162 8.68 6.43 6.72
CA MET A 162 9.93 6.13 7.44
C MET A 162 10.91 7.29 7.31
N LEU A 163 11.12 7.82 6.09
CA LEU A 163 11.97 8.99 5.84
C LEU A 163 11.51 10.22 6.63
N ALA A 164 10.20 10.49 6.62
CA ALA A 164 9.62 11.59 7.39
C ALA A 164 9.93 11.41 8.89
N THR A 165 9.67 10.21 9.40
CA THR A 165 9.83 9.85 10.81
C THR A 165 11.27 9.92 11.28
N LEU A 166 12.24 9.50 10.45
CA LEU A 166 13.67 9.66 10.72
C LEU A 166 14.09 11.14 10.75
N THR A 167 13.50 11.96 9.88
CA THR A 167 13.85 13.39 9.76
C THR A 167 13.29 14.19 10.93
N ASN A 168 12.06 13.88 11.35
CA ASN A 168 11.35 14.59 12.40
C ASN A 168 10.61 13.59 13.31
N PRO A 169 11.36 12.87 14.18
CA PRO A 169 10.76 11.89 15.06
C PRO A 169 9.76 12.53 16.02
N PRO A 170 8.65 11.86 16.36
CA PRO A 170 7.73 12.33 17.38
C PRO A 170 8.45 12.55 18.70
N LYS A 171 8.16 13.68 19.37
CA LYS A 171 8.74 14.01 20.69
C LYS A 171 8.63 12.81 21.63
N GLY A 172 9.72 12.46 22.33
CA GLY A 172 9.76 11.34 23.26
C GLY A 172 9.94 9.95 22.61
N PHE A 173 10.05 9.87 21.28
CA PHE A 173 10.34 8.63 20.54
C PHE A 173 11.63 8.72 19.72
N GLU A 174 12.43 9.77 19.89
CA GLU A 174 13.63 10.02 19.08
C GLU A 174 14.62 8.85 19.14
N ALA A 175 14.95 8.39 20.35
CA ALA A 175 15.84 7.23 20.53
C ALA A 175 15.21 5.92 20.04
N PHE A 176 13.89 5.74 20.23
CA PHE A 176 13.17 4.56 19.78
C PHE A 176 13.17 4.47 18.25
N VAL A 177 12.83 5.57 17.57
CA VAL A 177 12.85 5.69 16.10
C VAL A 177 14.25 5.43 15.57
N ALA A 178 15.27 6.06 16.16
CA ALA A 178 16.65 5.89 15.74
C ALA A 178 17.10 4.43 15.87
N GLN A 179 16.86 3.80 17.03
CA GLN A 179 17.23 2.41 17.26
C GLN A 179 16.48 1.45 16.32
N HIS A 180 15.16 1.58 16.23
CA HIS A 180 14.32 0.75 15.36
C HIS A 180 14.82 0.76 13.92
N PHE A 181 15.01 1.96 13.35
CA PHE A 181 15.49 2.05 11.96
C PHE A 181 16.97 1.70 11.82
N CYS A 182 17.78 1.83 12.86
CA CYS A 182 19.14 1.31 12.85
C CYS A 182 19.14 -0.21 12.66
N ASP A 183 18.33 -0.92 13.44
CA ASP A 183 18.22 -2.38 13.44
C ASP A 183 17.51 -2.94 12.20
N ARG A 184 16.54 -2.19 11.66
CA ARG A 184 15.70 -2.64 10.54
C ARG A 184 16.18 -2.18 9.16
N ALA A 185 17.17 -1.30 9.08
CA ALA A 185 17.63 -0.71 7.81
C ALA A 185 17.92 -1.74 6.71
N GLU A 186 18.69 -2.78 7.02
CA GLU A 186 19.00 -3.85 6.07
C GLU A 186 17.73 -4.55 5.57
N THR A 187 16.81 -4.87 6.49
CA THR A 187 15.56 -5.53 6.14
C THR A 187 14.66 -4.63 5.28
N VAL A 188 14.55 -3.34 5.61
CA VAL A 188 13.77 -2.37 4.83
C VAL A 188 14.34 -2.24 3.42
N LEU A 189 15.65 -2.01 3.29
CA LEU A 189 16.29 -1.85 1.98
C LEU A 189 16.23 -3.12 1.15
N THR A 190 16.36 -4.28 1.79
CA THR A 190 16.17 -5.56 1.12
C THR A 190 14.72 -5.74 0.69
N THR A 191 13.74 -5.30 1.48
CA THR A 191 12.32 -5.37 1.09
C THR A 191 12.01 -4.43 -0.09
N CYS A 192 12.70 -3.29 -0.20
CA CYS A 192 12.64 -2.43 -1.38
C CYS A 192 13.17 -3.12 -2.66
N ASN A 193 14.04 -4.13 -2.52
CA ASN A 193 14.56 -4.97 -3.59
C ASN A 193 13.89 -6.35 -3.52
N PRO A 194 12.77 -6.56 -4.21
CA PRO A 194 11.78 -7.55 -3.77
C PRO A 194 12.29 -9.01 -3.74
N TYR A 195 11.57 -9.95 -3.10
CA TYR A 195 11.77 -11.41 -3.08
C TYR A 195 10.78 -12.21 -3.95
N LYS A 196 11.25 -13.29 -4.60
CA LYS A 196 10.49 -14.12 -5.56
C LYS A 196 9.34 -14.82 -4.82
N ILE A 197 8.09 -14.66 -5.27
CA ILE A 197 6.96 -15.49 -4.80
C ILE A 197 6.64 -16.52 -5.90
N LYS A 198 6.56 -17.79 -5.52
CA LYS A 198 6.03 -18.87 -6.37
C LYS A 198 4.51 -18.90 -6.20
N CYS A 199 3.76 -18.63 -7.26
CA CYS A 199 2.32 -18.94 -7.33
C CYS A 199 2.11 -20.20 -8.17
N GLY A 200 1.87 -21.33 -7.51
CA GLY A 200 1.47 -22.60 -8.16
C GLY A 200 2.57 -23.36 -8.90
N GLU A 201 2.17 -24.38 -9.68
CA GLU A 201 3.06 -25.28 -10.43
C GLU A 201 3.66 -24.63 -11.70
N TYR A 202 3.16 -23.47 -12.11
CA TYR A 202 3.68 -22.75 -13.28
C TYR A 202 4.55 -21.59 -12.83
N PRO A 203 5.86 -21.59 -13.10
CA PRO A 203 6.70 -20.43 -12.86
C PRO A 203 6.33 -19.33 -13.87
N ARG A 204 5.40 -18.45 -13.51
CA ARG A 204 5.27 -17.16 -14.18
C ARG A 204 6.42 -16.27 -13.70
N TYR A 205 7.34 -16.02 -14.62
CA TYR A 205 8.30 -14.93 -14.51
C TYR A 205 7.64 -13.67 -15.06
N GLU A 206 6.87 -12.98 -14.24
CA GLU A 206 6.53 -11.58 -14.49
C GLU A 206 7.38 -10.74 -13.55
N THR A 207 8.08 -9.76 -14.10
CA THR A 207 8.94 -8.84 -13.37
C THR A 207 8.13 -8.10 -12.32
N LYS A 208 8.16 -8.64 -11.11
CA LYS A 208 7.97 -8.12 -9.74
C LYS A 208 7.48 -6.71 -9.45
N MET A 209 7.83 -5.74 -10.27
CA MET A 209 7.31 -4.38 -10.20
C MET A 209 7.35 -3.88 -11.63
N CYS A 210 6.28 -3.24 -12.07
CA CYS A 210 6.29 -2.56 -13.37
C CYS A 210 7.47 -1.57 -13.39
N LYS A 211 8.00 -1.28 -14.58
CA LYS A 211 9.15 -0.38 -14.75
C LYS A 211 8.89 0.95 -14.02
N GLU A 212 7.65 1.40 -14.10
CA GLU A 212 7.11 2.59 -13.46
C GLU A 212 7.30 2.55 -11.94
N TYR A 213 7.02 1.43 -11.28
CA TYR A 213 7.22 1.33 -9.84
C TYR A 213 8.70 1.45 -9.47
N ARG A 214 9.59 0.72 -10.15
CA ARG A 214 11.04 0.71 -9.86
C ARG A 214 11.63 2.11 -10.00
N GLU A 215 11.30 2.78 -11.10
CA GLU A 215 11.67 4.18 -11.33
C GLU A 215 11.12 5.08 -10.21
N SER A 216 9.88 4.83 -9.78
CA SER A 216 9.24 5.60 -8.72
C SER A 216 9.86 5.37 -7.33
N MET A 217 10.49 4.22 -7.09
CA MET A 217 11.15 3.86 -5.83
C MET A 217 12.64 4.17 -5.83
N ALA A 218 13.30 4.35 -6.98
CA ALA A 218 14.72 4.64 -7.06
C ALA A 218 15.13 5.83 -6.18
N ASN A 219 14.38 6.94 -6.26
CA ASN A 219 14.64 8.11 -5.40
C ASN A 219 14.36 7.81 -3.91
N VAL A 220 13.24 7.13 -3.60
CA VAL A 220 12.87 6.78 -2.20
C VAL A 220 13.92 5.89 -1.56
N TYR A 221 14.38 4.87 -2.29
CA TYR A 221 15.41 3.94 -1.86
C TYR A 221 16.74 4.67 -1.59
N SER A 222 17.16 5.54 -2.51
CA SER A 222 18.39 6.31 -2.37
C SER A 222 18.35 7.19 -1.12
N LEU A 223 17.23 7.87 -0.89
CA LEU A 223 17.00 8.68 0.31
C LEU A 223 16.96 7.84 1.58
N LEU A 224 16.38 6.64 1.55
CA LEU A 224 16.34 5.72 2.69
C LEU A 224 17.74 5.23 3.05
N LEU A 225 18.53 4.83 2.05
CA LEU A 225 19.90 4.41 2.26
C LEU A 225 20.73 5.50 2.95
N GLU A 226 20.66 6.73 2.44
CA GLU A 226 21.37 7.87 3.03
C GLU A 226 20.86 8.20 4.43
N ALA A 227 19.54 8.17 4.64
CA ALA A 227 18.94 8.41 5.95
C ALA A 227 19.36 7.34 6.97
N PHE A 228 19.39 6.06 6.60
CA PHE A 228 19.82 4.97 7.47
C PHE A 228 21.31 5.02 7.78
N LYS A 229 22.17 5.32 6.80
CA LYS A 229 23.61 5.56 7.04
C LYS A 229 23.83 6.71 8.02
N LYS A 230 23.13 7.83 7.82
CA LYS A 230 23.18 8.98 8.73
C LYS A 230 22.66 8.65 10.14
N ASN A 231 21.70 7.74 10.23
CA ASN A 231 21.14 7.23 11.48
C ASN A 231 22.05 6.17 12.17
N GLY A 232 23.16 5.78 11.55
CA GLY A 232 24.16 4.88 12.14
C GLY A 232 24.12 3.43 11.68
N SER A 233 23.29 3.07 10.69
CA SER A 233 23.25 1.71 10.14
C SER A 233 24.50 1.39 9.32
N SER A 234 25.10 0.23 9.57
CA SER A 234 26.21 -0.31 8.78
C SER A 234 25.68 -0.94 7.49
N LEU A 235 25.85 -0.27 6.35
CA LEU A 235 25.22 -0.63 5.08
C LEU A 235 26.23 -0.73 3.92
N ASP A 236 27.44 -1.23 4.21
CA ASP A 236 28.57 -1.26 3.25
C ASP A 236 28.28 -2.10 1.99
N GLY A 237 27.32 -3.04 2.05
CA GLY A 237 26.88 -3.84 0.91
C GLY A 237 25.76 -3.23 0.05
N PHE A 238 25.19 -2.08 0.45
CA PHE A 238 24.07 -1.46 -0.25
C PHE A 238 24.54 -0.33 -1.19
N VAL A 239 24.16 -0.42 -2.46
CA VAL A 239 24.46 0.59 -3.49
C VAL A 239 23.33 1.61 -3.55
N GLY A 240 23.65 2.90 -3.74
CA GLY A 240 22.71 4.03 -3.75
C GLY A 240 21.81 4.16 -4.99
N VAL A 241 21.74 3.14 -5.85
CA VAL A 241 20.80 3.06 -6.96
C VAL A 241 20.32 1.62 -7.02
N ILE A 242 19.00 1.40 -7.03
CA ILE A 242 18.43 0.08 -7.34
C ILE A 242 19.04 -0.33 -8.69
N ASN A 243 19.76 -1.45 -8.75
CA ASN A 243 20.32 -1.94 -10.01
C ASN A 243 19.19 -2.09 -11.03
N LEU A 244 19.04 -1.09 -11.91
CA LEU A 244 18.13 -1.13 -13.05
C LEU A 244 18.67 -2.03 -14.17
N VAL A 245 19.68 -2.85 -13.87
CA VAL A 245 20.22 -3.80 -14.84
C VAL A 245 19.15 -4.85 -15.04
N ASP A 246 18.46 -4.73 -16.17
CA ASP A 246 17.51 -5.71 -16.66
C ASP A 246 18.17 -7.09 -16.62
N ASP A 247 17.64 -7.98 -15.77
CA ASP A 247 17.93 -9.41 -15.88
C ASP A 247 17.16 -9.92 -17.11
N ASP A 248 17.69 -9.60 -18.27
CA ASP A 248 17.18 -9.92 -19.62
C ASP A 248 17.30 -11.43 -19.91
N SER A 249 17.79 -12.24 -18.96
CA SER A 249 18.08 -13.67 -19.16
C SER A 249 16.85 -14.59 -19.12
N GLY A 250 15.65 -14.06 -19.37
CA GLY A 250 14.40 -14.83 -19.33
C GLY A 250 13.35 -14.44 -20.37
N TYR A 251 13.67 -13.55 -21.31
CA TYR A 251 12.76 -13.28 -22.42
C TYR A 251 12.69 -14.48 -23.35
N ALA A 252 11.67 -15.33 -23.14
CA ALA A 252 11.06 -16.04 -24.25
C ALA A 252 10.51 -14.98 -25.20
N LYS A 253 11.35 -14.58 -26.15
CA LYS A 253 11.01 -13.77 -27.30
C LYS A 253 9.76 -14.41 -27.92
N ARG A 254 8.60 -13.76 -27.75
CA ARG A 254 7.44 -14.07 -28.59
C ARG A 254 7.89 -13.74 -30.00
N SER A 255 8.19 -14.79 -30.78
CA SER A 255 8.11 -14.70 -32.22
C SER A 255 6.67 -14.28 -32.53
N THR A 256 6.47 -13.00 -32.79
CA THR A 256 5.35 -12.56 -33.61
C THR A 256 5.63 -13.06 -35.02
N SER A 257 5.42 -14.35 -35.26
CA SER A 257 4.79 -14.75 -36.51
C SER A 257 3.34 -14.34 -36.33
N CYS A 258 3.03 -13.10 -36.72
CA CYS A 258 1.67 -12.83 -37.15
C CYS A 258 1.40 -13.84 -38.25
N ASP A 259 0.54 -14.83 -37.99
CA ASP A 259 -0.11 -15.57 -39.06
C ASP A 259 -0.77 -14.52 -39.95
N GLU A 260 -0.19 -14.32 -41.14
CA GLU A 260 -0.74 -13.43 -42.17
C GLU A 260 -2.21 -13.78 -42.48
N ASP A 261 -2.62 -15.01 -42.20
CA ASP A 261 -3.98 -15.50 -42.34
C ASP A 261 -4.97 -14.86 -41.34
N THR A 262 -4.56 -14.51 -40.12
CA THR A 262 -5.50 -13.94 -39.12
C THR A 262 -5.79 -12.46 -39.40
N VAL A 263 -4.81 -11.73 -39.92
CA VAL A 263 -4.98 -10.33 -40.34
C VAL A 263 -5.79 -10.25 -41.63
N LEU A 264 -5.59 -11.19 -42.56
CA LEU A 264 -6.39 -11.26 -43.80
C LEU A 264 -7.87 -11.58 -43.50
N VAL A 265 -8.15 -12.47 -42.54
CA VAL A 265 -9.52 -12.81 -42.14
C VAL A 265 -10.22 -11.59 -41.51
N LEU A 266 -9.55 -10.85 -40.62
CA LEU A 266 -10.15 -9.65 -40.00
C LEU A 266 -10.36 -8.51 -41.00
N LEU A 267 -9.46 -8.33 -41.98
CA LEU A 267 -9.65 -7.34 -43.05
C LEU A 267 -10.77 -7.74 -44.03
N LEU A 268 -10.90 -9.03 -44.38
CA LEU A 268 -12.00 -9.50 -45.23
C LEU A 268 -13.36 -9.35 -44.56
N PHE A 269 -13.49 -9.67 -43.26
CA PHE A 269 -14.74 -9.43 -42.53
C PHE A 269 -15.06 -7.94 -42.38
N GLY A 270 -14.05 -7.10 -42.17
CA GLY A 270 -14.21 -5.64 -42.13
C GLY A 270 -14.69 -5.04 -43.46
N VAL A 271 -14.13 -5.49 -44.59
CA VAL A 271 -14.54 -5.02 -45.93
C VAL A 271 -15.94 -5.51 -46.30
N ILE A 272 -16.32 -6.75 -45.94
CA ILE A 272 -17.69 -7.27 -46.17
C ILE A 272 -18.71 -6.47 -45.36
N PHE A 273 -18.39 -6.10 -44.11
CA PHE A 273 -19.29 -5.31 -43.26
C PHE A 273 -19.47 -3.88 -43.77
N ILE A 274 -18.40 -3.26 -44.26
CA ILE A 274 -18.45 -1.90 -44.85
C ILE A 274 -19.20 -1.91 -46.20
N CYS A 275 -19.01 -2.93 -47.04
CA CYS A 275 -19.77 -3.07 -48.30
C CYS A 275 -21.26 -3.35 -48.05
N GLY A 276 -21.62 -4.14 -47.03
CA GLY A 276 -23.00 -4.38 -46.63
C GLY A 276 -23.72 -3.12 -46.13
N LEU A 277 -23.01 -2.28 -45.36
CA LEU A 277 -23.54 -0.98 -44.90
C LEU A 277 -23.68 0.03 -46.04
N CYS A 278 -22.75 0.08 -47.00
CA CYS A 278 -22.89 0.94 -48.18
C CYS A 278 -24.06 0.51 -49.08
N GLY A 279 -24.29 -0.80 -49.27
CA GLY A 279 -25.44 -1.31 -50.03
C GLY A 279 -26.78 -0.97 -49.37
N ALA A 280 -26.87 -1.06 -48.03
CA ALA A 280 -28.06 -0.68 -47.28
C ALA A 280 -28.34 0.83 -47.35
N ILE A 281 -27.31 1.68 -47.32
CA ILE A 281 -27.45 3.14 -47.44
C ILE A 281 -27.91 3.54 -48.85
N VAL A 282 -27.41 2.91 -49.92
CA VAL A 282 -27.87 3.18 -51.28
C VAL A 282 -29.33 2.76 -51.48
N GLY A 283 -29.76 1.62 -50.91
CA GLY A 283 -31.16 1.17 -50.95
C GLY A 283 -32.12 2.13 -50.23
N ILE A 284 -31.71 2.69 -49.09
CA ILE A 284 -32.50 3.68 -48.34
C ILE A 284 -32.59 5.01 -49.11
N VAL A 285 -31.50 5.47 -49.73
CA VAL A 285 -31.49 6.72 -50.52
C VAL A 285 -32.34 6.61 -51.80
N GLN A 286 -32.36 5.43 -52.45
CA GLN A 286 -33.23 5.20 -53.62
C GLN A 286 -34.72 5.08 -53.25
N ALA A 287 -35.04 4.48 -52.09
CA ALA A 287 -36.42 4.43 -51.59
C ALA A 287 -36.96 5.82 -51.21
N ILE A 288 -36.13 6.69 -50.63
CA ILE A 288 -36.51 8.07 -50.27
C ILE A 288 -36.73 8.93 -51.53
N ASN A 289 -35.87 8.80 -52.55
CA ASN A 289 -36.00 9.59 -53.78
C ASN A 289 -37.10 9.10 -54.74
N GLY A 290 -37.57 7.86 -54.62
CA GLY A 290 -38.71 7.33 -55.38
C GLY A 290 -40.09 7.79 -54.87
N THR A 291 -40.15 8.41 -53.69
CA THR A 291 -41.42 8.85 -53.06
C THR A 291 -41.65 10.37 -53.20
N LEU A 292 -40.77 11.09 -53.92
CA LEU A 292 -40.80 12.54 -54.12
C LEU A 292 -40.80 12.95 -55.62
N ARG A 293 -41.36 12.11 -56.50
CA ARG A 293 -41.74 12.49 -57.87
C ARG A 293 -43.16 12.08 -58.18
#